data_AF-A0A8T2WFV2-F1
#
_entry.id   AF-A0A8T2WFV2-F1
#
_cell.length_a   1.000
_cell.length_b   1.000
_cell.length_c   1.000
_cell.angle_alpha   90.00
_cell.angle_beta   90.00
_cell.angle_gamma   90.00
#
_symmetry.space_group_name_H-M   'P 1'
#
loop_
_entity.id
_entity.type
_entity.pdbx_description
1 polymer ?
#
loop_
_entity_poly.entity_id
_entity_poly.type
_entity_poly.pdbx_seq_one_letter_code
_entity_poly.pdbx_strand_id
1 'polypeptide(L)'
;MNSSDRIELLIDPGTWEPMDEDMVSVDPIKFHSKEEPYKNRIDSAQKTTGLPEAIQTGTGKLNGIPVAIGVMEFEFMGGSMGSVVGEKITRLIEYATNQCLPLILVCSSGGARMQEGSLSLMQMAKISSVLCDYQSSKKLFYISILTSPTTGGVTASFGMLRDIIIVEPNAYIAFADKRIIEQTLKKAVPEGSQAAESLLRKGLLDAIVPRSGYDRFDRKEEIVSIFRWGFPGKNRRIFLRFLMKDIQSIRIEVKEGIYARRVLYMEIRGQGAIPLTRTDENFTTREIEQKAAELAYFLRVPIEVF
;
A
#
# COMPACT_ATOMS: atom_id res chain seq x y z
N MET A 1 4.68 8.31 2.72
CA MET A 1 3.23 8.58 2.82
C MET A 1 2.81 7.97 4.13
N ASN A 2 2.37 8.82 5.05
CA ASN A 2 1.93 8.40 6.37
C ASN A 2 0.56 7.69 6.27
N SER A 3 0.10 7.17 7.40
CA SER A 3 -1.15 6.43 7.51
C SER A 3 -2.38 7.30 7.20
N SER A 4 -2.39 8.57 7.60
CA SER A 4 -3.51 9.49 7.34
C SER A 4 -3.69 9.82 5.86
N ASP A 5 -2.59 10.11 5.15
CA ASP A 5 -2.60 10.33 3.69
C ASP A 5 -3.12 9.08 2.95
N ARG A 6 -2.81 7.87 3.46
CA ARG A 6 -3.29 6.60 2.88
C ARG A 6 -4.77 6.38 3.11
N ILE A 7 -5.30 6.75 4.28
CA ILE A 7 -6.73 6.70 4.55
C ILE A 7 -7.46 7.68 3.61
N GLU A 8 -6.98 8.92 3.48
CA GLU A 8 -7.53 9.92 2.56
C GLU A 8 -7.51 9.45 1.09
N LEU A 9 -6.48 8.70 0.71
CA LEU A 9 -6.34 8.10 -0.61
C LEU A 9 -7.36 6.98 -0.87
N LEU A 10 -7.53 6.07 0.09
CA LEU A 10 -8.29 4.82 -0.11
C LEU A 10 -9.77 4.95 0.22
N ILE A 11 -10.12 5.79 1.19
CA ILE A 11 -11.48 5.92 1.72
C ILE A 11 -12.18 7.13 1.10
N ASP A 12 -13.46 6.96 0.80
CA ASP A 12 -14.30 7.99 0.22
C ASP A 12 -14.43 9.17 1.19
N PRO A 13 -14.32 10.43 0.70
CA PRO A 13 -14.37 11.62 1.55
C PRO A 13 -15.61 11.65 2.44
N GLY A 14 -15.41 11.94 3.73
CA GLY A 14 -16.49 12.06 4.72
C GLY A 14 -17.08 10.73 5.20
N THR A 15 -16.47 9.59 4.86
CA THR A 15 -16.96 8.26 5.29
C THR A 15 -16.06 7.56 6.31
N TRP A 16 -14.89 8.14 6.63
CA TRP A 16 -13.96 7.58 7.60
C TRP A 16 -14.53 7.64 9.02
N GLU A 17 -14.63 6.47 9.65
CA GLU A 17 -15.11 6.28 11.02
C GLU A 17 -14.01 5.54 11.79
N PRO A 18 -13.15 6.26 12.54
CA PRO A 18 -12.04 5.63 13.26
C PRO A 18 -12.53 4.81 14.46
N MET A 19 -11.73 3.79 14.83
CA MET A 19 -11.98 2.89 15.96
C MET A 19 -10.81 2.90 16.94
N ASP A 20 -11.13 2.80 18.24
CA ASP A 20 -10.15 2.65 19.32
C ASP A 20 -9.03 3.73 19.30
N GLU A 21 -9.41 5.01 19.10
CA GLU A 21 -8.48 6.14 19.00
C GLU A 21 -7.81 6.50 20.33
N ASP A 22 -8.43 6.14 21.44
CA ASP A 22 -7.94 6.39 22.80
C ASP A 22 -7.01 5.28 23.32
N MET A 23 -6.83 4.20 22.57
CA MET A 23 -6.00 3.06 22.97
C MET A 23 -4.51 3.37 22.82
N VAL A 24 -3.78 3.35 23.94
CA VAL A 24 -2.35 3.68 24.01
C VAL A 24 -1.52 2.57 24.65
N SER A 25 -0.27 2.46 24.24
CA SER A 25 0.66 1.46 24.79
C SER A 25 1.09 1.80 26.21
N VAL A 26 1.30 0.75 27.01
CA VAL A 26 1.92 0.81 28.34
C VAL A 26 3.25 0.07 28.33
N ASP A 27 4.02 0.15 29.42
CA ASP A 27 5.26 -0.63 29.58
C ASP A 27 5.01 -1.84 30.50
N PRO A 28 4.49 -2.98 29.96
CA PRO A 28 4.05 -4.11 30.76
C PRO A 28 5.21 -4.87 31.41
N ILE A 29 6.40 -4.83 30.81
CA ILE A 29 7.57 -5.58 31.27
C ILE A 29 8.62 -4.70 31.96
N LYS A 30 8.32 -3.41 32.16
CA LYS A 30 9.26 -2.41 32.70
C LYS A 30 10.59 -2.45 31.94
N PHE A 31 10.52 -2.30 30.63
CA PHE A 31 11.65 -2.51 29.74
C PHE A 31 12.79 -1.54 30.05
N HIS A 32 13.94 -2.10 30.44
CA HIS A 32 15.14 -1.32 30.73
C HIS A 32 16.10 -1.29 29.53
N SER A 33 16.34 -0.10 29.01
CA SER A 33 17.40 0.17 28.03
C SER A 33 18.41 1.17 28.60
N LYS A 34 19.68 0.98 28.24
CA LYS A 34 20.76 1.92 28.60
C LYS A 34 20.65 3.25 27.84
N GLU A 35 19.99 3.24 26.68
CA GLU A 35 19.86 4.41 25.81
C GLU A 35 18.66 5.26 26.23
N GLU A 36 17.48 4.65 26.27
CA GLU A 36 16.22 5.38 26.47
C GLU A 36 15.10 4.47 26.99
N PRO A 37 14.36 4.87 28.04
CA PRO A 37 13.18 4.15 28.53
C PRO A 37 12.10 3.96 27.45
N TYR A 38 11.36 2.84 27.50
CA TYR A 38 10.32 2.55 26.51
C TYR A 38 9.22 3.63 26.48
N LYS A 39 8.80 4.13 27.65
CA LYS A 39 7.82 5.22 27.74
C LYS A 39 8.23 6.46 26.94
N ASN A 40 9.50 6.85 27.00
CA ASN A 40 9.99 8.03 26.26
C ASN A 40 9.95 7.79 24.74
N ARG A 41 10.21 6.56 24.28
CA ARG A 41 10.08 6.19 22.86
C ARG A 41 8.63 6.31 22.38
N ILE A 42 7.67 5.87 23.20
CA ILE A 42 6.23 6.03 22.91
C ILE A 42 5.90 7.52 22.83
N ASP A 43 6.24 8.30 23.87
CA ASP A 43 5.93 9.73 23.94
C ASP A 43 6.53 10.51 22.74
N SER A 44 7.76 10.15 22.32
CA SER A 44 8.43 10.73 21.16
C SER A 44 7.74 10.38 19.84
N ALA A 45 7.36 9.11 19.67
CA ALA A 45 6.63 8.66 18.48
C ALA A 45 5.24 9.32 18.39
N GLN A 46 4.52 9.43 19.51
CA GLN A 46 3.23 10.13 19.58
C GLN A 46 3.36 11.60 19.23
N LYS A 47 4.39 12.30 19.74
CA LYS A 47 4.65 13.71 19.38
C LYS A 47 5.01 13.89 17.90
N THR A 48 5.77 12.96 17.33
CA THR A 48 6.23 13.04 15.94
C THR A 48 5.09 12.79 14.96
N THR A 49 4.27 11.77 15.23
CA THR A 49 3.23 11.31 14.31
C THR A 49 1.86 11.95 14.58
N GLY A 50 1.63 12.45 15.80
CA GLY A 50 0.31 12.86 16.26
C GLY A 50 -0.66 11.70 16.51
N LEU A 51 -0.19 10.45 16.45
CA LEU A 51 -1.01 9.25 16.60
C LEU A 51 -0.77 8.57 17.96
N PRO A 52 -1.78 7.89 18.51
CA PRO A 52 -1.63 7.16 19.76
C PRO A 52 -0.72 5.93 19.63
N GLU A 53 -0.67 5.33 18.43
CA GLU A 53 0.05 4.09 18.17
C GLU A 53 0.33 3.88 16.65
N ALA A 54 1.16 2.87 16.32
CA ALA A 54 1.61 2.50 14.99
C ALA A 54 0.56 1.92 14.02
N ILE A 55 -0.74 2.04 14.34
CA ILE A 55 -1.80 1.68 13.41
C ILE A 55 -3.06 2.51 13.65
N GLN A 56 -3.63 3.00 12.56
CA GLN A 56 -4.98 3.55 12.52
C GLN A 56 -5.94 2.49 12.00
N THR A 57 -7.07 2.29 12.67
CA THR A 57 -8.09 1.28 12.33
C THR A 57 -9.45 1.94 12.32
N GLY A 58 -10.35 1.50 11.44
CA GLY A 58 -11.69 2.05 11.34
C GLY A 58 -12.48 1.48 10.17
N THR A 59 -13.65 2.05 9.95
CA THR A 59 -14.49 1.75 8.80
C THR A 59 -14.56 2.92 7.83
N GLY A 60 -14.95 2.63 6.60
CA GLY A 60 -15.26 3.65 5.62
C GLY A 60 -15.87 3.05 4.36
N LYS A 61 -16.02 3.87 3.33
CA LYS A 61 -16.47 3.40 2.02
C LYS A 61 -15.34 3.49 1.01
N LEU A 62 -15.25 2.50 0.13
CA LEU A 62 -14.35 2.52 -1.03
C LEU A 62 -15.24 2.39 -2.27
N ASN A 63 -15.37 3.49 -3.03
CA ASN A 63 -16.31 3.59 -4.15
C ASN A 63 -17.76 3.19 -3.73
N GLY A 64 -18.19 3.64 -2.56
CA GLY A 64 -19.50 3.34 -1.98
C GLY A 64 -19.61 1.98 -1.28
N ILE A 65 -18.62 1.09 -1.41
CA ILE A 65 -18.62 -0.23 -0.77
C ILE A 65 -18.12 -0.08 0.67
N PRO A 66 -18.89 -0.46 1.70
CA PRO A 66 -18.42 -0.39 3.08
C PRO A 66 -17.30 -1.40 3.32
N VAL A 67 -16.22 -0.95 3.96
CA VAL A 67 -15.03 -1.76 4.25
C VAL A 67 -14.52 -1.47 5.66
N ALA A 68 -13.91 -2.48 6.28
CA ALA A 68 -13.06 -2.32 7.44
C ALA A 68 -11.60 -2.18 6.97
N ILE A 69 -10.88 -1.19 7.49
CA ILE A 69 -9.51 -0.92 7.06
C ILE A 69 -8.58 -0.60 8.24
N GLY A 70 -7.37 -1.12 8.18
CA GLY A 70 -6.27 -0.79 9.08
C GLY A 70 -5.04 -0.33 8.30
N VAL A 71 -4.42 0.77 8.71
CA VAL A 71 -3.26 1.36 8.04
C VAL A 71 -2.15 1.60 9.06
N MET A 72 -1.04 0.87 8.90
CA MET A 72 0.12 0.99 9.79
C MET A 72 0.89 2.29 9.56
N GLU A 73 1.45 2.85 10.65
CA GLU A 73 2.30 4.04 10.64
C GLU A 73 3.76 3.64 10.90
N PHE A 74 4.60 3.71 9.87
CA PHE A 74 6.00 3.34 10.01
C PHE A 74 6.82 4.34 10.83
N GLU A 75 6.45 5.63 10.79
CA GLU A 75 7.12 6.67 11.57
C GLU A 75 6.94 6.45 13.08
N PHE A 76 5.89 5.72 13.48
CA PHE A 76 5.69 5.30 14.86
C PHE A 76 6.53 4.05 15.16
N MET A 77 7.73 4.25 15.71
CA MET A 77 8.63 3.17 16.16
C MET A 77 8.85 2.08 15.10
N GLY A 78 9.01 2.48 13.83
CA GLY A 78 9.23 1.56 12.71
C GLY A 78 7.99 0.72 12.36
N GLY A 79 6.79 1.17 12.72
CA GLY A 79 5.56 0.41 12.52
C GLY A 79 5.54 -0.90 13.30
N SER A 80 6.34 -1.02 14.37
CA SER A 80 6.53 -2.30 15.05
C SER A 80 5.23 -2.78 15.71
N MET A 81 4.90 -4.06 15.57
CA MET A 81 3.69 -4.63 16.15
C MET A 81 3.89 -4.91 17.64
N GLY A 82 3.25 -4.11 18.48
CA GLY A 82 3.10 -4.32 19.93
C GLY A 82 1.68 -4.76 20.31
N SER A 83 1.37 -4.82 21.60
CA SER A 83 0.09 -5.30 22.13
C SER A 83 -1.10 -4.47 21.63
N VAL A 84 -0.96 -3.14 21.58
CA VAL A 84 -2.03 -2.25 21.10
C VAL A 84 -2.26 -2.41 19.61
N VAL A 85 -1.19 -2.50 18.81
CA VAL A 85 -1.32 -2.78 17.36
C VAL A 85 -2.08 -4.10 17.16
N GLY A 86 -1.72 -5.14 17.92
CA GLY A 86 -2.39 -6.43 17.85
C GLY A 86 -3.86 -6.39 18.29
N GLU A 87 -4.16 -5.69 19.38
CA GLU A 87 -5.54 -5.49 19.87
C GLU A 87 -6.39 -4.73 18.85
N LYS A 88 -5.91 -3.59 18.32
CA LYS A 88 -6.66 -2.78 17.35
C LYS A 88 -6.97 -3.57 16.07
N ILE A 89 -5.99 -4.33 15.55
CA ILE A 89 -6.22 -5.20 14.39
C ILE A 89 -7.24 -6.30 14.73
N THR A 90 -7.13 -6.92 15.90
CA THR A 90 -8.05 -7.98 16.34
C THR A 90 -9.48 -7.46 16.40
N ARG A 91 -9.71 -6.32 17.07
CA ARG A 91 -11.04 -5.68 17.16
C ARG A 91 -11.60 -5.29 15.81
N LEU A 92 -10.76 -4.77 14.91
CA LEU A 92 -11.16 -4.45 13.54
C LEU A 92 -11.65 -5.71 12.80
N ILE A 93 -10.93 -6.83 12.92
CA ILE A 93 -11.30 -8.10 12.28
C ILE A 93 -12.59 -8.66 12.87
N GLU A 94 -12.74 -8.64 14.19
CA GLU A 94 -13.97 -9.10 14.86
C GLU A 94 -15.17 -8.22 14.48
N TYR A 95 -14.97 -6.90 14.41
CA TYR A 95 -15.99 -5.98 13.93
C TYR A 95 -16.36 -6.27 12.46
N ALA A 96 -15.38 -6.43 11.58
CA ALA A 96 -15.58 -6.78 10.18
C ALA A 96 -16.31 -8.13 10.03
N THR A 97 -15.98 -9.10 10.89
CA THR A 97 -16.64 -10.42 10.97
C THR A 97 -18.12 -10.27 11.32
N ASN A 98 -18.43 -9.45 12.32
CA ASN A 98 -19.80 -9.25 12.79
C ASN A 98 -20.66 -8.44 11.81
N GLN A 99 -20.06 -7.47 11.13
CA GLN A 99 -20.74 -6.63 10.14
C GLN A 99 -20.66 -7.19 8.71
N CYS A 100 -20.03 -8.35 8.52
CA CYS A 100 -19.78 -8.97 7.21
C CYS A 100 -19.10 -8.02 6.20
N LEU A 101 -18.14 -7.23 6.68
CA LEU A 101 -17.41 -6.26 5.86
C LEU A 101 -16.15 -6.89 5.26
N PRO A 102 -15.78 -6.55 4.01
CA PRO A 102 -14.44 -6.79 3.50
C PRO A 102 -13.38 -6.09 4.36
N LEU A 103 -12.22 -6.71 4.48
CA LEU A 103 -11.09 -6.23 5.28
C LEU A 103 -9.93 -5.83 4.38
N ILE A 104 -9.31 -4.70 4.68
CA ILE A 104 -8.08 -4.23 4.03
C ILE A 104 -7.06 -3.88 5.11
N LEU A 105 -5.86 -4.47 5.06
CA LEU A 105 -4.75 -4.09 5.95
C LEU A 105 -3.57 -3.58 5.14
N VAL A 106 -3.20 -2.33 5.35
CA VAL A 106 -2.00 -1.72 4.77
C VAL A 106 -0.84 -1.88 5.75
N CYS A 107 0.08 -2.77 5.41
CA CYS A 107 1.20 -3.15 6.25
C CYS A 107 2.43 -2.31 5.95
N SER A 108 3.03 -1.76 7.01
CA SER A 108 4.33 -1.10 6.98
C SER A 108 4.98 -1.29 8.35
N SER A 109 5.96 -2.19 8.44
CA SER A 109 6.53 -2.60 9.71
C SER A 109 7.95 -3.15 9.58
N GLY A 110 8.78 -2.81 10.56
CA GLY A 110 10.08 -3.43 10.80
C GLY A 110 10.02 -4.74 11.61
N GLY A 111 8.82 -5.19 12.03
CA GLY A 111 8.62 -6.45 12.75
C GLY A 111 7.90 -6.30 14.10
N ALA A 112 8.19 -7.22 15.03
CA ALA A 112 7.59 -7.23 16.36
C ALA A 112 8.24 -6.18 17.28
N ARG A 113 7.45 -5.62 18.21
CA ARG A 113 7.95 -4.62 19.15
C ARG A 113 8.72 -5.27 20.30
N MET A 114 10.05 -5.24 20.22
CA MET A 114 10.92 -5.91 21.19
C MET A 114 10.72 -5.42 22.63
N GLN A 115 10.31 -4.15 22.81
CA GLN A 115 10.09 -3.55 24.13
C GLN A 115 8.94 -4.18 24.90
N GLU A 116 8.07 -4.95 24.25
CA GLU A 116 7.00 -5.72 24.92
C GLU A 116 7.27 -7.23 24.92
N GLY A 117 8.43 -7.66 24.39
CA GLY A 117 8.89 -9.05 24.46
C GLY A 117 7.93 -10.06 23.84
N SER A 118 7.59 -11.11 24.61
CA SER A 118 6.70 -12.19 24.15
C SER A 118 5.28 -11.72 23.88
N LEU A 119 4.82 -10.61 24.48
CA LEU A 119 3.49 -10.06 24.21
C LEU A 119 3.36 -9.64 22.74
N SER A 120 4.39 -9.03 22.17
CA SER A 120 4.45 -8.70 20.74
C SER A 120 4.42 -9.95 19.85
N LEU A 121 5.13 -11.01 20.25
CA LEU A 121 5.10 -12.28 19.49
C LEU A 121 3.71 -12.89 19.49
N MET A 122 3.02 -12.88 20.63
CA MET A 122 1.67 -13.45 20.76
C MET A 122 0.61 -12.72 19.94
N GLN A 123 0.86 -11.46 19.55
CA GLN A 123 -0.05 -10.75 18.64
C GLN A 123 -0.15 -11.44 17.27
N MET A 124 0.91 -12.11 16.80
CA MET A 124 0.86 -12.90 15.58
C MET A 124 -0.20 -13.99 15.68
N ALA A 125 -0.16 -14.77 16.77
CA ALA A 125 -1.10 -15.86 17.00
C ALA A 125 -2.53 -15.34 17.19
N LYS A 126 -2.68 -14.26 17.97
CA LYS A 126 -3.97 -13.62 18.22
C LYS A 126 -4.64 -13.16 16.92
N ILE A 127 -3.97 -12.36 16.12
CA ILE A 127 -4.54 -11.85 14.86
C ILE A 127 -4.83 -13.01 13.89
N SER A 128 -3.91 -13.98 13.81
CA SER A 128 -4.09 -15.14 12.91
C SER A 128 -5.31 -15.98 13.31
N SER A 129 -5.61 -16.09 14.61
CA SER A 129 -6.77 -16.84 15.09
C SER A 129 -8.09 -16.20 14.66
N VAL A 130 -8.26 -14.89 14.82
CA VAL A 130 -9.47 -14.18 14.38
C VAL A 130 -9.58 -14.10 12.86
N LEU A 131 -8.45 -14.02 12.13
CA LEU A 131 -8.45 -14.12 10.67
C LEU A 131 -8.91 -15.51 10.18
N CYS A 132 -8.51 -16.57 10.88
CA CYS A 132 -8.94 -17.92 10.56
C CYS A 132 -10.46 -18.04 10.60
N ASP A 133 -11.10 -17.48 11.63
CA ASP A 133 -12.57 -17.45 11.75
C ASP A 133 -13.22 -16.54 10.69
N TYR A 134 -12.65 -15.36 10.44
CA TYR A 134 -13.11 -14.42 9.41
C TYR A 134 -13.15 -15.07 8.01
N GLN A 135 -12.09 -15.78 7.62
CA GLN A 135 -11.98 -16.42 6.31
C GLN A 135 -12.68 -17.79 6.25
N SER A 136 -12.52 -18.64 7.27
CA SER A 136 -13.02 -20.03 7.20
C SER A 136 -14.50 -20.12 7.55
N SER A 137 -14.92 -19.44 8.62
CA SER A 137 -16.29 -19.56 9.14
C SER A 137 -17.25 -18.62 8.43
N LYS A 138 -16.81 -17.39 8.10
CA LYS A 138 -17.65 -16.40 7.41
C LYS A 138 -17.38 -16.25 5.92
N LYS A 139 -16.25 -16.77 5.40
CA LYS A 139 -15.86 -16.65 3.97
C LYS A 139 -15.82 -15.20 3.49
N LEU A 140 -15.39 -14.30 4.37
CA LEU A 140 -15.25 -12.88 4.05
C LEU A 140 -13.90 -12.61 3.39
N PHE A 141 -13.85 -11.53 2.62
CA PHE A 141 -12.73 -11.21 1.75
C PHE A 141 -11.71 -10.30 2.44
N TYR A 142 -10.43 -10.67 2.39
CA TYR A 142 -9.33 -9.93 3.00
C TYR A 142 -8.23 -9.62 1.98
N ILE A 143 -7.89 -8.33 1.85
CA ILE A 143 -6.73 -7.85 1.08
C ILE A 143 -5.63 -7.36 2.03
N SER A 144 -4.42 -7.88 1.84
CA SER A 144 -3.21 -7.32 2.45
C SER A 144 -2.46 -6.45 1.43
N ILE A 145 -2.26 -5.19 1.76
CA ILE A 145 -1.44 -4.24 0.99
C ILE A 145 -0.09 -4.11 1.68
N LEU A 146 0.97 -4.68 1.09
CA LEU A 146 2.31 -4.65 1.66
C LEU A 146 3.08 -3.45 1.10
N THR A 147 3.60 -2.64 2.00
CA THR A 147 4.35 -1.43 1.67
C THR A 147 5.77 -1.54 2.20
N SER A 148 6.65 -0.64 1.76
CA SER A 148 8.07 -0.71 2.11
C SER A 148 8.36 0.05 3.42
N PRO A 149 9.00 -0.59 4.43
CA PRO A 149 9.27 -2.03 4.54
C PRO A 149 8.09 -2.79 5.19
N THR A 150 7.93 -4.08 4.87
CA THR A 150 7.13 -4.99 5.70
C THR A 150 7.97 -6.22 6.02
N THR A 151 8.31 -6.40 7.30
CA THR A 151 9.22 -7.46 7.71
C THR A 151 8.78 -8.24 8.96
N GLY A 152 9.49 -9.34 9.24
CA GLY A 152 9.40 -10.06 10.52
C GLY A 152 8.01 -10.60 10.81
N GLY A 153 7.55 -10.38 12.04
CA GLY A 153 6.29 -10.93 12.54
C GLY A 153 5.06 -10.53 11.73
N VAL A 154 5.05 -9.33 11.12
CA VAL A 154 3.93 -8.90 10.25
C VAL A 154 3.89 -9.75 8.98
N THR A 155 5.04 -9.97 8.32
CA THR A 155 5.10 -10.89 7.18
C THR A 155 4.77 -12.32 7.57
N ALA A 156 5.17 -12.78 8.76
CA ALA A 156 4.88 -14.14 9.20
C ALA A 156 3.48 -14.34 9.81
N SER A 157 2.58 -13.35 9.69
CA SER A 157 1.21 -13.43 10.22
C SER A 157 0.21 -12.77 9.26
N PHE A 158 -0.55 -11.77 9.72
CA PHE A 158 -1.65 -11.16 8.97
C PHE A 158 -1.22 -10.53 7.64
N GLY A 159 0.05 -10.10 7.51
CA GLY A 159 0.58 -9.63 6.24
C GLY A 159 0.55 -10.71 5.15
N MET A 160 0.65 -12.00 5.52
CA MET A 160 0.65 -13.15 4.62
C MET A 160 -0.61 -14.04 4.66
N LEU A 161 -1.56 -13.84 5.59
CA LEU A 161 -2.76 -14.67 5.75
C LEU A 161 -4.03 -14.00 5.18
N ARG A 162 -4.12 -13.90 3.85
CA ARG A 162 -5.10 -13.10 3.09
C ARG A 162 -5.53 -13.80 1.82
N ASP A 163 -6.60 -13.32 1.20
CA ASP A 163 -7.07 -13.80 -0.09
C ASP A 163 -6.27 -13.18 -1.25
N ILE A 164 -5.96 -11.88 -1.17
CA ILE A 164 -5.17 -11.17 -2.19
C ILE A 164 -4.08 -10.30 -1.55
N ILE A 165 -2.96 -10.26 -2.24
CA ILE A 165 -1.72 -9.60 -1.85
C ILE A 165 -1.38 -8.55 -2.89
N ILE A 166 -1.48 -7.30 -2.48
CA ILE A 166 -1.09 -6.18 -3.32
C ILE A 166 0.18 -5.59 -2.73
N VAL A 167 1.17 -5.32 -3.58
CA VAL A 167 2.44 -4.74 -3.15
C VAL A 167 2.77 -3.52 -3.98
N GLU A 168 3.46 -2.56 -3.38
CA GLU A 168 3.94 -1.38 -4.08
C GLU A 168 5.25 -1.67 -4.82
N PRO A 169 5.53 -0.99 -5.95
CA PRO A 169 6.79 -1.16 -6.68
C PRO A 169 8.01 -0.96 -5.79
N ASN A 170 9.02 -1.79 -5.99
CA ASN A 170 10.29 -1.77 -5.25
C ASN A 170 10.14 -1.96 -3.73
N ALA A 171 8.99 -2.40 -3.23
CA ALA A 171 8.80 -2.57 -1.79
C ALA A 171 9.70 -3.68 -1.24
N TYR A 172 10.28 -3.43 -0.07
CA TYR A 172 11.11 -4.40 0.64
C TYR A 172 10.24 -5.25 1.57
N ILE A 173 10.03 -6.51 1.19
CA ILE A 173 9.22 -7.46 1.97
C ILE A 173 10.08 -8.66 2.37
N ALA A 174 10.20 -8.92 3.67
CA ALA A 174 11.13 -9.96 4.13
C ALA A 174 10.80 -10.50 5.52
N PHE A 175 10.81 -11.82 5.70
CA PHE A 175 10.74 -12.38 7.06
C PHE A 175 11.98 -12.00 7.90
N ALA A 176 13.17 -12.26 7.38
CA ALA A 176 14.43 -11.91 8.02
C ALA A 176 15.14 -10.79 7.24
N ASP A 177 15.70 -9.82 7.98
CA ASP A 177 16.50 -8.74 7.39
C ASP A 177 17.73 -9.31 6.67
N LYS A 178 18.07 -8.70 5.53
CA LYS A 178 19.24 -9.06 4.71
C LYS A 178 20.50 -9.25 5.57
N ARG A 179 20.75 -8.33 6.51
CA ARG A 179 21.94 -8.35 7.38
C ARG A 179 22.00 -9.60 8.23
N ILE A 180 20.86 -10.04 8.78
CA ILE A 180 20.78 -11.24 9.62
C ILE A 180 21.05 -12.50 8.80
N ILE A 181 20.54 -12.56 7.57
CA ILE A 181 20.77 -13.69 6.66
C ILE A 181 22.26 -13.78 6.32
N GLU A 182 22.89 -12.67 5.94
CA GLU A 182 24.30 -12.63 5.57
C GLU A 182 25.23 -12.98 6.73
N GLN A 183 24.92 -12.48 7.95
CA GLN A 183 25.68 -12.81 9.15
C GLN A 183 25.61 -14.29 9.52
N THR A 184 24.44 -14.92 9.32
CA THR A 184 24.19 -16.32 9.65
C THR A 184 24.80 -17.26 8.63
N LEU A 185 24.57 -16.99 7.34
CA LEU A 185 25.00 -17.87 6.25
C LEU A 185 26.42 -17.58 5.73
N LYS A 186 27.03 -16.46 6.15
CA LYS A 186 28.32 -15.97 5.67
C LYS A 186 28.38 -15.85 4.13
N LYS A 187 27.25 -15.53 3.52
CA LYS A 187 27.09 -15.35 2.07
C LYS A 187 26.30 -14.08 1.80
N ALA A 188 26.67 -13.36 0.75
CA ALA A 188 25.93 -12.20 0.30
C ALA A 188 24.55 -12.61 -0.20
N VAL A 189 23.52 -11.88 0.23
CA VAL A 189 22.16 -12.04 -0.29
C VAL A 189 22.07 -11.33 -1.63
N PRO A 190 21.64 -12.02 -2.71
CA PRO A 190 21.52 -11.40 -4.02
C PRO A 190 20.69 -10.12 -3.98
N GLU A 191 21.16 -9.10 -4.69
CA GLU A 191 20.50 -7.81 -4.76
C GLU A 191 19.09 -7.96 -5.35
N GLY A 192 18.12 -7.22 -4.79
CA GLY A 192 16.71 -7.30 -5.19
C GLY A 192 16.00 -8.62 -4.83
N SER A 193 16.64 -9.58 -4.15
CA SER A 193 16.02 -10.88 -3.82
C SER A 193 14.77 -10.78 -2.92
N GLN A 194 14.67 -9.69 -2.14
CA GLN A 194 13.58 -9.36 -1.22
C GLN A 194 12.73 -8.16 -1.72
N ALA A 195 12.94 -7.73 -2.96
CA ALA A 195 12.12 -6.70 -3.60
C ALA A 195 10.82 -7.31 -4.16
N ALA A 196 9.76 -6.51 -4.19
CA ALA A 196 8.43 -6.89 -4.69
C ALA A 196 8.49 -7.64 -6.03
N GLU A 197 9.27 -7.17 -7.00
CA GLU A 197 9.40 -7.74 -8.34
C GLU A 197 9.97 -9.16 -8.31
N SER A 198 10.92 -9.42 -7.40
CA SER A 198 11.52 -10.74 -7.23
C SER A 198 10.56 -11.71 -6.54
N LEU A 199 9.82 -11.22 -5.55
CA LEU A 199 8.84 -12.02 -4.81
C LEU A 199 7.60 -12.36 -5.65
N LEU A 200 7.15 -11.44 -6.51
CA LEU A 200 6.10 -11.69 -7.50
C LEU A 200 6.51 -12.83 -8.46
N ARG A 201 7.74 -12.78 -9.00
CA ARG A 201 8.26 -13.86 -9.87
C ARG A 201 8.36 -15.22 -9.18
N LYS A 202 8.47 -15.25 -7.84
CA LYS A 202 8.50 -16.47 -7.03
C LYS A 202 7.10 -16.95 -6.63
N GLY A 203 6.03 -16.26 -7.04
CA GLY A 203 4.66 -16.62 -6.72
C GLY A 203 4.23 -16.29 -5.28
N LEU A 204 4.93 -15.38 -4.60
CA LEU A 204 4.60 -14.99 -3.22
C LEU A 204 3.59 -13.86 -3.12
N LEU A 205 3.33 -13.13 -4.22
CA LEU A 205 2.47 -11.94 -4.30
C LEU A 205 1.52 -12.09 -5.50
N ASP A 206 0.36 -11.45 -5.47
CA ASP A 206 -0.60 -11.50 -6.61
C ASP A 206 -0.41 -10.34 -7.58
N ALA A 207 -0.17 -9.13 -7.06
CA ALA A 207 -0.08 -7.94 -7.89
C ALA A 207 0.91 -6.89 -7.35
N ILE A 208 1.59 -6.22 -8.27
CA ILE A 208 2.33 -4.98 -7.99
C ILE A 208 1.50 -3.80 -8.50
N VAL A 209 1.06 -2.92 -7.61
CA VAL A 209 0.18 -1.79 -7.91
C VAL A 209 0.85 -0.49 -7.44
N PRO A 210 1.20 0.43 -8.36
CA PRO A 210 1.82 1.70 -7.99
C PRO A 210 0.82 2.68 -7.37
N ARG A 211 1.27 3.46 -6.39
CA ARG A 211 0.45 4.45 -5.66
C ARG A 211 0.00 5.62 -6.53
N SER A 212 0.82 6.02 -7.50
CA SER A 212 0.57 7.16 -8.38
C SER A 212 -0.68 7.00 -9.24
N GLY A 213 -1.25 5.79 -9.26
CA GLY A 213 -2.56 5.47 -9.79
C GLY A 213 -2.46 4.46 -10.93
N TYR A 214 -3.59 4.24 -11.60
CA TYR A 214 -3.73 3.24 -12.65
C TYR A 214 -4.55 3.76 -13.82
N ASP A 215 -4.33 3.15 -14.97
CA ASP A 215 -5.16 3.32 -16.15
C ASP A 215 -5.95 2.04 -16.38
N ARG A 216 -7.27 2.15 -16.37
CA ARG A 216 -8.17 1.04 -16.69
C ARG A 216 -8.80 1.32 -18.05
N PHE A 217 -8.57 0.40 -18.99
CA PHE A 217 -9.18 0.39 -20.31
C PHE A 217 -10.18 -0.76 -20.37
N ASP A 218 -11.48 -0.45 -20.40
CA ASP A 218 -12.55 -1.45 -20.42
C ASP A 218 -13.23 -1.47 -21.80
N ARG A 219 -12.98 -2.54 -22.56
CA ARG A 219 -13.59 -2.74 -23.88
C ARG A 219 -15.08 -3.07 -23.83
N LYS A 220 -15.55 -3.70 -22.76
CA LYS A 220 -16.96 -4.09 -22.65
C LYS A 220 -17.84 -2.88 -22.41
N GLU A 221 -17.36 -1.99 -21.54
CA GLU A 221 -18.05 -0.75 -21.21
C GLU A 221 -17.66 0.42 -22.13
N GLU A 222 -16.72 0.19 -23.07
CA GLU A 222 -16.13 1.19 -23.96
C GLU A 222 -15.62 2.44 -23.23
N ILE A 223 -14.97 2.25 -22.07
CA ILE A 223 -14.58 3.35 -21.18
C ILE A 223 -13.10 3.26 -20.81
N VAL A 224 -12.47 4.43 -20.72
CA VAL A 224 -11.15 4.61 -20.10
C VAL A 224 -11.31 5.35 -18.79
N SER A 225 -10.75 4.79 -17.73
CA SER A 225 -10.68 5.42 -16.40
C SER A 225 -9.23 5.65 -16.03
N ILE A 226 -8.89 6.90 -15.75
CA ILE A 226 -7.56 7.32 -15.33
C ILE A 226 -7.67 7.75 -13.88
N PHE A 227 -7.01 7.00 -13.00
CA PHE A 227 -6.81 7.42 -11.61
C PHE A 227 -5.37 7.91 -11.45
N ARG A 228 -5.21 9.10 -10.87
CA ARG A 228 -3.91 9.63 -10.46
C ARG A 228 -3.98 10.13 -9.03
N TRP A 229 -2.95 9.82 -8.25
CA TRP A 229 -2.77 10.37 -6.91
C TRP A 229 -1.42 11.07 -6.78
N GLY A 230 -1.40 12.23 -6.10
CA GLY A 230 -0.18 13.00 -5.88
C GLY A 230 0.20 13.95 -7.01
N PHE A 231 -0.75 14.34 -7.88
CA PHE A 231 -0.50 15.42 -8.85
C PHE A 231 -0.25 16.74 -8.10
N PRO A 232 0.76 17.55 -8.48
CA PRO A 232 1.02 18.84 -7.81
C PRO A 232 -0.20 19.77 -7.94
N GLY A 233 -0.76 20.22 -6.81
CA GLY A 233 -1.93 21.12 -6.77
C GLY A 233 -2.89 20.87 -5.60
N LYS A 234 -4.04 21.56 -5.59
CA LYS A 234 -5.09 21.46 -4.54
C LYS A 234 -5.90 20.15 -4.59
N ASN A 235 -5.86 19.42 -5.71
CA ASN A 235 -6.55 18.13 -5.86
C ASN A 235 -5.54 17.00 -5.93
N ARG A 236 -5.25 16.39 -4.77
CA ARG A 236 -4.35 15.23 -4.67
C ARG A 236 -4.91 13.97 -5.35
N ARG A 237 -6.23 13.92 -5.57
CA ARG A 237 -6.97 12.85 -6.26
C ARG A 237 -7.49 13.34 -7.60
N ILE A 238 -7.09 12.69 -8.69
CA ILE A 238 -7.65 12.90 -10.02
C ILE A 238 -8.28 11.57 -10.45
N PHE A 239 -9.58 11.58 -10.71
CA PHE A 239 -10.28 10.47 -11.33
C PHE A 239 -11.01 10.99 -12.56
N LEU A 240 -10.59 10.51 -13.73
CA LEU A 240 -11.14 10.92 -15.00
C LEU A 240 -11.72 9.71 -15.71
N ARG A 241 -12.87 9.90 -16.37
CA ARG A 241 -13.58 8.85 -17.09
C ARG A 241 -13.99 9.37 -18.46
N PHE A 242 -13.63 8.62 -19.50
CA PHE A 242 -13.87 8.97 -20.89
C PHE A 242 -14.47 7.78 -21.64
N LEU A 243 -15.23 8.05 -22.71
CA LEU A 243 -15.62 7.01 -23.65
C LEU A 243 -14.47 6.77 -24.63
N MET A 244 -14.21 5.52 -24.97
CA MET A 244 -13.14 5.15 -25.89
C MET A 244 -13.28 5.84 -27.26
N LYS A 245 -14.53 6.06 -27.72
CA LYS A 245 -14.83 6.76 -28.98
C LYS A 245 -14.39 8.23 -29.02
N ASP A 246 -14.16 8.84 -27.86
CA ASP A 246 -13.74 10.24 -27.76
C ASP A 246 -12.22 10.39 -27.81
N ILE A 247 -11.47 9.28 -27.74
CA ILE A 247 -10.01 9.28 -27.85
C ILE A 247 -9.62 9.41 -29.33
N GLN A 248 -8.77 10.39 -29.63
CA GLN A 248 -8.40 10.74 -31.01
C GLN A 248 -7.05 10.17 -31.43
N SER A 249 -6.05 10.24 -30.55
CA SER A 249 -4.69 9.77 -30.82
C SER A 249 -3.92 9.51 -29.54
N ILE A 250 -2.84 8.74 -29.65
CA ILE A 250 -1.81 8.61 -28.62
C ILE A 250 -0.60 9.44 -29.07
N ARG A 251 -0.17 10.38 -28.23
CA ARG A 251 0.91 11.31 -28.54
C ARG A 251 2.15 11.02 -27.68
N ILE A 252 3.32 10.99 -28.28
CA ILE A 252 4.60 11.01 -27.56
C ILE A 252 5.17 12.42 -27.70
N GLU A 253 5.48 13.06 -26.56
CA GLU A 253 6.12 14.37 -26.53
C GLU A 253 7.44 14.29 -25.74
N VAL A 254 8.49 14.90 -26.27
CA VAL A 254 9.76 15.07 -25.56
C VAL A 254 9.70 16.36 -24.75
N LYS A 255 9.71 16.26 -23.42
CA LYS A 255 9.88 17.44 -22.55
C LYS A 255 11.36 17.73 -22.34
N GLU A 256 11.79 18.89 -22.81
CA GLU A 256 13.11 19.44 -22.55
C GLU A 256 13.23 19.94 -21.11
N GLY A 257 14.34 19.62 -20.47
CA GLY A 257 14.68 19.94 -19.08
C GLY A 257 16.11 19.47 -18.77
N ILE A 258 16.54 19.49 -17.51
CA ILE A 258 17.88 19.02 -17.10
C ILE A 258 18.13 17.57 -17.58
N TYR A 259 17.07 16.76 -17.64
CA TYR A 259 17.03 15.46 -18.30
C TYR A 259 15.84 15.45 -19.27
N ALA A 260 16.08 15.15 -20.54
CA ALA A 260 15.00 14.99 -21.53
C ALA A 260 14.12 13.79 -21.12
N ARG A 261 12.82 14.03 -20.95
CA ARG A 261 11.86 12.99 -20.58
C ARG A 261 10.77 12.89 -21.63
N ARG A 262 10.55 11.68 -22.15
CA ARG A 262 9.41 11.41 -23.02
C ARG A 262 8.17 11.16 -22.18
N VAL A 263 7.07 11.79 -22.57
CA VAL A 263 5.77 11.68 -21.90
C VAL A 263 4.75 11.20 -22.92
N LEU A 264 3.99 10.17 -22.55
CA LEU A 264 2.87 9.65 -23.30
C LEU A 264 1.62 10.46 -22.95
N TYR A 265 0.88 10.89 -23.96
CA TYR A 265 -0.39 11.59 -23.82
C TYR A 265 -1.49 10.87 -24.59
N MET A 266 -2.72 11.08 -24.13
CA MET A 266 -3.94 10.67 -24.80
C MET A 266 -4.73 11.92 -25.19
N GLU A 267 -4.96 12.11 -26.49
CA GLU A 267 -5.74 13.25 -26.98
C GLU A 267 -7.22 12.91 -26.93
N ILE A 268 -8.01 13.76 -26.28
CA ILE A 268 -9.45 13.54 -26.08
C ILE A 268 -10.23 14.66 -26.77
N ARG A 269 -11.19 14.27 -27.60
CA ARG A 269 -12.05 15.18 -28.35
C ARG A 269 -12.72 16.18 -27.40
N GLY A 270 -12.39 17.46 -27.58
CA GLY A 270 -12.98 18.56 -26.81
C GLY A 270 -12.46 18.72 -25.38
N GLN A 271 -11.47 17.93 -24.95
CA GLN A 271 -10.89 17.99 -23.60
C GLN A 271 -9.36 18.13 -23.59
N GLY A 272 -8.70 17.96 -24.73
CA GLY A 272 -7.25 18.16 -24.89
C GLY A 272 -6.43 16.92 -24.52
N ALA A 273 -5.11 17.12 -24.40
CA ALA A 273 -4.14 16.08 -24.09
C ALA A 273 -4.08 15.75 -22.59
N ILE A 274 -4.15 14.46 -22.25
CA ILE A 274 -4.00 13.97 -20.87
C ILE A 274 -2.73 13.14 -20.75
N PRO A 275 -1.82 13.47 -19.81
CA PRO A 275 -0.61 12.70 -19.61
C PRO A 275 -0.93 11.32 -19.03
N LEU A 276 -0.50 10.28 -19.73
CA LEU A 276 -0.59 8.88 -19.30
C LEU A 276 0.66 8.45 -18.53
N THR A 277 1.84 8.96 -18.86
CA THR A 277 3.08 8.65 -18.12
C THR A 277 3.01 9.21 -16.70
N ARG A 278 3.17 8.34 -15.70
CA ARG A 278 3.14 8.73 -14.28
C ARG A 278 4.46 9.38 -13.88
N THR A 279 4.44 10.23 -12.87
CA THR A 279 5.63 10.99 -12.44
C THR A 279 6.78 10.09 -11.97
N ASP A 280 6.47 8.91 -11.45
CA ASP A 280 7.40 7.87 -11.00
C ASP A 280 7.85 6.89 -12.09
N GLU A 281 7.30 6.98 -13.31
CA GLU A 281 7.70 6.13 -14.43
C GLU A 281 8.84 6.74 -15.25
N ASN A 282 10.01 6.10 -15.24
CA ASN A 282 11.12 6.48 -16.10
C ASN A 282 11.30 5.44 -17.21
N PHE A 283 10.55 5.61 -18.30
CA PHE A 283 10.66 4.73 -19.46
C PHE A 283 11.87 5.08 -20.32
N THR A 284 12.56 4.05 -20.77
CA THR A 284 13.48 4.16 -21.91
C THR A 284 12.70 4.51 -23.18
N THR A 285 13.40 5.02 -24.20
CA THR A 285 12.83 5.32 -25.52
C THR A 285 12.05 4.13 -26.11
N ARG A 286 12.61 2.92 -26.00
CA ARG A 286 12.00 1.71 -26.53
C ARG A 286 10.73 1.32 -25.77
N GLU A 287 10.75 1.43 -24.44
CA GLU A 287 9.58 1.11 -23.61
C GLU A 287 8.42 2.05 -23.87
N ILE A 288 8.68 3.36 -24.02
CA ILE A 288 7.59 4.32 -24.26
C ILE A 288 7.00 4.16 -25.66
N GLU A 289 7.83 3.89 -26.68
CA GLU A 289 7.37 3.62 -28.05
C GLU A 289 6.55 2.33 -28.12
N GLN A 290 6.99 1.28 -27.42
CA GLN A 290 6.24 0.03 -27.34
C GLN A 290 4.90 0.23 -26.63
N LYS A 291 4.87 0.93 -25.48
CA LYS A 291 3.65 1.22 -24.74
C LYS A 291 2.67 2.07 -25.57
N ALA A 292 3.19 3.04 -26.33
CA ALA A 292 2.39 3.84 -27.27
C ALA A 292 1.75 2.97 -28.36
N ALA A 293 2.54 2.07 -28.97
CA ALA A 293 2.06 1.17 -30.01
C ALA A 293 0.98 0.20 -29.50
N GLU A 294 1.19 -0.38 -28.31
CA GLU A 294 0.21 -1.27 -27.68
C GLU A 294 -1.10 -0.55 -27.38
N LEU A 295 -1.05 0.66 -26.82
CA LEU A 295 -2.23 1.47 -26.53
C LEU A 295 -2.96 1.93 -27.78
N ALA A 296 -2.24 2.46 -28.77
CA ALA A 296 -2.82 2.91 -30.03
C ALA A 296 -3.51 1.77 -30.78
N TYR A 297 -2.86 0.59 -30.83
CA TYR A 297 -3.46 -0.62 -31.40
C TYR A 297 -4.71 -1.05 -30.61
N PHE A 298 -4.65 -1.02 -29.28
CA PHE A 298 -5.78 -1.39 -28.43
C PHE A 298 -6.99 -0.47 -28.64
N LEU A 299 -6.76 0.84 -28.74
CA LEU A 299 -7.76 1.90 -28.89
C LEU A 299 -8.21 2.12 -30.34
N ARG A 300 -7.48 1.59 -31.32
CA ARG A 300 -7.67 1.82 -32.77
C ARG A 300 -7.55 3.30 -33.16
N VAL A 301 -6.55 3.97 -32.61
CA VAL A 301 -6.24 5.39 -32.88
C VAL A 301 -4.80 5.52 -33.42
N PRO A 302 -4.48 6.58 -34.18
CA PRO A 302 -3.12 6.82 -34.64
C PRO A 302 -2.15 7.18 -33.50
N ILE A 303 -0.86 6.99 -33.76
CA ILE A 303 0.24 7.51 -32.92
C ILE A 303 0.76 8.79 -33.56
N GLU A 304 0.91 9.84 -32.76
CA GLU A 304 1.52 11.10 -33.14
C GLU A 304 2.84 11.29 -32.37
N VAL A 305 3.91 11.66 -33.06
CA VAL A 305 5.24 11.88 -32.46
C VAL A 305 5.67 13.32 -32.73
N PHE A 306 5.97 14.07 -31.67
CA PHE A 306 6.40 15.48 -31.73
C PHE A 306 7.65 15.73 -30.88
#